data_AF-A0A967T206-F1
#
_entry.id   AF-A0A967T206-F1
#
_cell.length_a   1.000
_cell.length_b   1.000
_cell.length_c   1.000
_cell.angle_alpha   90.00
_cell.angle_beta   90.00
_cell.angle_gamma   90.00
#
_symmetry.space_group_name_H-M   'P 1'
#
loop_
_entity.id
_entity.type
_entity.pdbx_description
1 polymer ?
#
loop_
_entity_poly.entity_id
_entity_poly.type
_entity_poly.pdbx_seq_one_letter_code
_entity_poly.pdbx_strand_id
1 'polypeptide(L)'
;MRYFLIGLLIVAFISCQSQQTGQTTLIKSLETSEDSLGYSLGQQMAKSIKSGSGKFNDEALLQGVMDALNDSESKLTDAEIQKHYKDFRTILAEEQQKIRQQQASENMAEAEEFLEANKNEEGVVTLPSGLQYK
;
A
#
# COMPACT_ATOMS: atom_id res chain seq x y z
N MET A 1 -67.78 6.90 -30.02
CA MET A 1 -67.58 8.00 -29.05
C MET A 1 -66.65 7.43 -27.97
N ARG A 2 -65.34 7.71 -27.92
CA ARG A 2 -64.57 8.97 -28.11
C ARG A 2 -64.70 9.84 -26.84
N TYR A 3 -63.58 9.99 -26.11
CA TYR A 3 -63.41 10.58 -24.76
C TYR A 3 -64.12 9.78 -23.65
N PHE A 4 -63.51 9.31 -22.56
CA PHE A 4 -62.11 9.31 -22.11
C PHE A 4 -61.44 7.95 -22.45
N LEU A 5 -60.12 7.73 -22.38
CA LEU A 5 -58.94 8.61 -22.37
C LEU A 5 -58.91 9.80 -21.40
N ILE A 6 -58.48 9.54 -20.15
CA ILE A 6 -57.56 10.32 -19.29
C ILE A 6 -57.56 9.66 -17.90
N GLY A 7 -56.37 9.51 -17.29
CA GLY A 7 -56.14 8.76 -16.04
C GLY A 7 -55.42 7.42 -16.29
N LEU A 8 -54.24 7.35 -16.90
CA LEU A 8 -53.06 8.23 -16.77
C LEU A 8 -52.61 8.44 -15.30
N LEU A 9 -51.47 7.84 -14.96
CA LEU A 9 -50.55 8.30 -13.90
C LEU A 9 -51.14 8.47 -12.48
N ILE A 10 -51.31 7.35 -11.78
CA ILE A 10 -50.97 7.23 -10.35
C ILE A 10 -49.87 6.16 -10.25
N VAL A 11 -48.65 6.48 -10.72
CA VAL A 11 -47.56 6.95 -9.85
C VAL A 11 -47.01 5.78 -9.04
N ALA A 12 -46.26 4.91 -9.73
CA ALA A 12 -45.40 3.91 -9.12
C ALA A 12 -44.15 4.59 -8.54
N PHE A 13 -44.30 5.22 -7.37
CA PHE A 13 -43.22 5.88 -6.62
C PHE A 13 -42.73 5.06 -5.42
N ILE A 14 -42.78 3.73 -5.53
CA ILE A 14 -41.99 2.82 -4.68
C ILE A 14 -40.83 2.30 -5.54
N SER A 15 -39.96 3.23 -5.96
CA SER A 15 -38.73 2.88 -6.66
C SER A 15 -37.65 3.92 -6.34
N CYS A 16 -36.70 3.48 -5.51
CA CYS A 16 -35.38 4.05 -5.29
C CYS A 16 -35.26 5.56 -5.03
N GLN A 17 -35.37 5.96 -3.76
CA GLN A 17 -34.71 7.18 -3.26
C GLN A 17 -34.05 6.95 -1.89
N SER A 18 -33.24 5.89 -1.81
CA SER A 18 -32.36 5.63 -0.65
C SER A 18 -31.14 4.80 -1.06
N GLN A 19 -30.41 5.27 -2.07
CA GLN A 19 -29.05 4.80 -2.39
C GLN A 19 -28.32 5.87 -3.20
N GLN A 20 -27.98 6.98 -2.54
CA GLN A 20 -26.79 7.74 -2.93
C GLN A 20 -25.56 6.96 -2.43
N THR A 21 -25.25 5.85 -3.12
CA THR A 21 -23.96 5.18 -2.95
C THR A 21 -22.87 6.18 -3.33
N GLY A 22 -21.97 6.48 -2.39
CA GLY A 22 -20.99 7.55 -2.53
C GLY A 22 -20.13 7.40 -3.78
N GLN A 23 -20.40 8.20 -4.81
CA GLN A 23 -19.54 8.30 -5.97
C GLN A 23 -18.33 9.14 -5.57
N THR A 24 -17.23 8.44 -5.22
CA THR A 24 -15.97 9.03 -4.75
C THR A 24 -15.45 10.07 -5.74
N THR A 25 -15.79 11.33 -5.47
CA THR A 25 -15.22 12.46 -6.20
C THR A 25 -13.87 12.74 -5.57
N LEU A 26 -12.79 12.61 -6.34
CA LEU A 26 -11.47 12.98 -5.85
C LEU A 26 -11.48 14.45 -5.43
N ILE A 27 -11.25 14.69 -4.14
CA ILE A 27 -11.23 16.04 -3.54
C ILE A 27 -10.16 16.87 -4.26
N LYS A 28 -10.60 17.86 -5.04
CA LYS A 28 -9.71 18.68 -5.89
C LYS A 28 -8.95 19.75 -5.08
N SER A 29 -9.52 20.18 -3.95
CA SER A 29 -8.93 21.11 -3.00
C SER A 29 -9.49 20.84 -1.60
N LEU A 30 -8.68 21.05 -0.56
CA LEU A 30 -9.05 20.81 0.83
C LEU A 30 -9.64 22.10 1.40
N GLU A 31 -10.96 22.21 1.43
CA GLU A 31 -11.66 23.45 1.83
C GLU A 31 -12.09 23.42 3.31
N THR A 32 -12.25 22.23 3.89
CA THR A 32 -12.73 22.03 5.26
C THR A 32 -11.66 21.43 6.18
N SER A 33 -11.93 21.46 7.50
CA SER A 33 -11.06 20.79 8.48
C SER A 33 -11.14 19.27 8.33
N GLU A 34 -12.31 18.78 7.92
CA GLU A 34 -12.65 17.39 7.68
C GLU A 34 -11.88 16.85 6.46
N ASP A 35 -11.82 17.61 5.35
CA ASP A 35 -10.98 17.28 4.19
C ASP A 35 -9.52 17.15 4.58
N SER A 36 -9.02 18.13 5.35
CA SER A 36 -7.63 18.19 5.81
C SER A 36 -7.28 17.03 6.73
N LEU A 37 -8.20 16.66 7.64
CA LEU A 37 -8.05 15.52 8.53
C LEU A 37 -8.02 14.20 7.74
N GLY A 38 -9.00 13.96 6.86
CA GLY A 38 -9.06 12.75 6.03
C GLY A 38 -7.83 12.59 5.14
N TYR A 39 -7.38 13.68 4.50
CA TYR A 39 -6.16 13.69 3.69
C TYR A 39 -4.89 13.40 4.51
N SER A 40 -4.79 13.94 5.73
CA SER A 40 -3.66 13.67 6.63
C SER A 40 -3.59 12.21 7.08
N LEU A 41 -4.75 11.60 7.39
CA LEU A 41 -4.87 10.19 7.77
C LEU A 41 -4.50 9.27 6.60
N GLY A 42 -5.01 9.56 5.39
CA GLY A 42 -4.66 8.84 4.17
C GLY A 42 -3.15 8.88 3.87
N GLN A 43 -2.51 10.05 4.01
CA GLN A 43 -1.05 10.17 3.89
C GLN A 43 -0.29 9.37 4.95
N GLN A 44 -0.75 9.36 6.20
CA GLN A 44 -0.10 8.58 7.26
C GLN A 44 -0.20 7.08 6.98
N MET A 45 -1.38 6.60 6.59
CA MET A 45 -1.60 5.21 6.19
C MET A 45 -0.72 4.83 4.99
N ALA A 46 -0.65 5.65 3.94
CA ALA A 46 0.21 5.42 2.78
C ALA A 46 1.70 5.35 3.15
N LYS A 47 2.18 6.18 4.09
CA LYS A 47 3.56 6.12 4.60
C LYS A 47 3.83 4.80 5.34
N SER A 48 2.91 4.35 6.20
CA SER A 48 3.02 3.06 6.89
C SER A 48 2.96 1.87 5.95
N ILE A 49 2.16 1.93 4.89
CA ILE A 49 2.08 0.85 3.90
C ILE A 49 3.36 0.82 3.04
N LYS A 50 3.84 1.97 2.57
CA LYS A 50 5.07 2.09 1.75
C LYS A 50 6.36 1.71 2.50
N SER A 51 6.36 1.75 3.84
CA SER A 51 7.49 1.24 4.63
C SER A 51 7.51 -0.28 4.77
N GLY A 52 6.38 -0.96 4.50
CA GLY A 52 6.36 -2.39 4.19
C GLY A 52 6.65 -2.60 2.70
N SER A 53 7.42 -3.62 2.35
CA SER A 53 7.91 -3.88 0.98
C SER A 53 6.82 -4.26 -0.06
N GLY A 54 5.54 -4.10 0.29
CA GLY A 54 4.43 -4.66 -0.47
C GLY A 54 4.19 -4.00 -1.83
N LYS A 55 4.06 -4.83 -2.86
CA LYS A 55 3.46 -4.44 -4.15
C LYS A 55 1.99 -4.86 -4.15
N PHE A 56 1.11 -3.90 -4.36
CA PHE A 56 -0.34 -4.06 -4.50
C PHE A 56 -0.85 -3.05 -5.53
N ASN A 57 -2.13 -3.12 -5.88
CA ASN A 57 -2.78 -2.14 -6.75
C ASN A 57 -3.39 -1.03 -5.87
N ASP A 58 -3.01 0.22 -6.11
CA ASP A 58 -3.45 1.38 -5.31
C ASP A 58 -4.96 1.64 -5.40
N GLU A 59 -5.56 1.43 -6.58
CA GLU A 59 -7.01 1.58 -6.80
C GLU A 59 -7.79 0.51 -6.00
N ALA A 60 -7.29 -0.72 -5.95
CA ALA A 60 -7.88 -1.81 -5.18
C ALA A 60 -7.74 -1.59 -3.66
N LEU A 61 -6.62 -1.02 -3.20
CA LEU A 61 -6.45 -0.59 -1.80
C LEU A 61 -7.47 0.51 -1.44
N LEU A 62 -7.57 1.54 -2.27
CA LEU A 62 -8.52 2.63 -2.06
C LEU A 62 -9.97 2.13 -2.10
N GLN A 63 -10.32 1.24 -3.03
CA GLN A 63 -11.64 0.63 -3.10
C GLN A 63 -11.95 -0.18 -1.84
N GLY A 64 -11.01 -0.99 -1.33
CA GLY A 64 -11.21 -1.76 -0.09
C GLY A 64 -11.42 -0.87 1.14
N VAL A 65 -10.72 0.26 1.23
CA VAL A 65 -10.92 1.28 2.28
C VAL A 65 -12.29 1.95 2.14
N MET A 66 -12.69 2.32 0.93
CA MET A 66 -14.01 2.92 0.68
C MET A 66 -15.15 1.95 0.93
N ASP A 67 -15.01 0.68 0.55
CA ASP A 67 -16.01 -0.36 0.79
C ASP A 67 -16.18 -0.58 2.31
N ALA A 68 -15.08 -0.64 3.07
CA ALA A 68 -15.11 -0.78 4.52
C ALA A 68 -15.67 0.45 5.27
N LEU A 69 -15.42 1.67 4.77
CA LEU A 69 -15.95 2.91 5.38
C LEU A 69 -17.43 3.15 5.12
N ASN A 70 -17.99 2.57 4.04
CA ASN A 70 -19.39 2.72 3.66
C ASN A 70 -20.27 1.52 4.10
N ASP A 71 -19.71 0.58 4.87
CA ASP A 71 -20.34 -0.72 5.20
C ASP A 71 -20.83 -1.49 3.93
N SER A 72 -20.11 -1.34 2.82
CA SER A 72 -20.39 -2.05 1.56
C SER A 72 -20.13 -3.55 1.69
N GLU A 73 -20.82 -4.35 0.86
CA GLU A 73 -20.50 -5.77 0.71
C GLU A 73 -19.05 -5.95 0.20
N SER A 74 -18.21 -6.60 1.01
CA SER A 74 -16.82 -6.86 0.67
C SER A 74 -16.70 -7.77 -0.55
N LYS A 75 -15.80 -7.41 -1.47
CA LYS A 75 -15.47 -8.22 -2.66
C LYS A 75 -14.71 -9.52 -2.34
N LEU A 76 -14.28 -9.69 -1.09
CA LEU A 76 -13.58 -10.86 -0.56
C LEU A 76 -14.24 -11.31 0.73
N THR A 77 -14.36 -12.62 0.93
CA THR A 77 -14.73 -13.19 2.23
C THR A 77 -13.61 -12.99 3.25
N ASP A 78 -13.95 -13.00 4.55
CA ASP A 78 -12.96 -12.92 5.64
C ASP A 78 -11.87 -14.00 5.50
N ALA A 79 -12.23 -15.20 5.05
CA ALA A 79 -11.29 -16.30 4.82
C ALA A 79 -10.27 -15.99 3.72
N GLU A 80 -10.70 -15.35 2.63
CA GLU A 80 -9.81 -14.90 1.55
C GLU A 80 -8.92 -13.75 2.02
N ILE A 81 -9.47 -12.77 2.76
CA ILE A 81 -8.70 -11.67 3.36
C ILE A 81 -7.59 -12.21 4.27
N GLN A 82 -7.91 -13.13 5.18
CA GLN A 82 -6.91 -13.77 6.06
C GLN A 82 -5.87 -14.58 5.26
N LYS A 83 -6.28 -15.29 4.21
CA LYS A 83 -5.35 -16.01 3.33
C LYS A 83 -4.39 -15.04 2.63
N HIS A 84 -4.90 -13.96 2.05
CA HIS A 84 -4.07 -12.96 1.38
C HIS A 84 -3.08 -12.29 2.33
N TYR A 85 -3.49 -11.96 3.57
CA TYR A 85 -2.55 -11.45 4.59
C TYR A 85 -1.47 -12.47 4.98
N LYS A 86 -1.79 -13.76 5.05
CA LYS A 86 -0.80 -14.81 5.32
C LYS A 86 0.21 -14.93 4.17
N ASP A 87 -0.28 -15.02 2.94
CA ASP A 87 0.56 -15.14 1.74
C ASP A 87 1.47 -13.90 1.58
N PHE A 88 0.91 -12.71 1.83
CA PHE A 88 1.67 -11.45 1.83
C PHE A 88 2.80 -11.41 2.86
N ARG A 89 2.58 -11.91 4.08
CA ARG A 89 3.64 -12.03 5.11
C ARG A 89 4.78 -12.95 4.66
N THR A 90 4.47 -14.04 3.95
CA THR A 90 5.49 -14.93 3.37
C THR A 90 6.30 -14.21 2.28
N ILE A 91 5.62 -13.52 1.35
CA ILE A 91 6.28 -12.75 0.29
C ILE A 91 7.23 -11.69 0.86
N LEU A 92 6.79 -10.93 1.88
CA LEU A 92 7.65 -9.95 2.56
C LEU A 92 8.86 -10.59 3.23
N ALA A 93 8.72 -11.76 3.84
CA ALA A 93 9.84 -12.46 4.48
C ALA A 93 10.89 -12.92 3.44
N GLU A 94 10.45 -13.43 2.30
CA GLU A 94 11.32 -13.81 1.17
C GLU A 94 12.03 -12.61 0.55
N GLU A 95 11.31 -11.50 0.34
CA GLU A 95 11.90 -10.27 -0.22
C GLU A 95 12.93 -9.66 0.73
N GLN A 96 12.63 -9.62 2.03
CA GLN A 96 13.61 -9.18 3.04
C GLN A 96 14.81 -10.12 3.14
N GLN A 97 14.66 -11.42 2.88
CA GLN A 97 15.79 -12.33 2.78
C GLN A 97 16.66 -12.03 1.55
N LYS A 98 16.04 -11.76 0.38
CA LYS A 98 16.76 -11.39 -0.85
C LYS A 98 17.54 -10.08 -0.67
N ILE A 99 16.93 -9.07 -0.06
CA ILE A 99 17.59 -7.78 0.25
C ILE A 99 18.81 -8.01 1.16
N ARG A 100 18.67 -8.78 2.25
CA ARG A 100 19.82 -9.11 3.12
C ARG A 100 20.93 -9.88 2.39
N GLN A 101 20.59 -10.79 1.49
CA GLN A 101 21.57 -11.54 0.69
C GLN A 101 22.31 -10.63 -0.30
N GLN A 102 21.58 -9.72 -0.97
CA GLN A 102 22.18 -8.72 -1.86
C GLN A 102 23.13 -7.80 -1.08
N GLN A 103 22.66 -7.20 0.02
CA GLN A 103 23.47 -6.32 0.88
C GLN A 103 24.71 -7.04 1.44
N ALA A 104 24.60 -8.32 1.81
CA ALA A 104 25.76 -9.10 2.26
C ALA A 104 26.79 -9.29 1.14
N SER A 105 26.36 -9.48 -0.11
CA SER A 105 27.25 -9.59 -1.27
C SER A 105 27.89 -8.26 -1.65
N GLU A 106 27.14 -7.16 -1.60
CA GLU A 106 27.62 -5.80 -1.85
C GLU A 106 28.67 -5.40 -0.79
N ASN A 107 28.32 -5.52 0.49
CA ASN A 107 29.24 -5.24 1.60
C ASN A 107 30.51 -6.09 1.59
N MET A 108 30.44 -7.34 1.11
CA MET A 108 31.61 -8.22 1.01
C MET A 108 32.57 -7.73 -0.08
N ALA A 109 32.05 -7.35 -1.26
CA ALA A 109 32.86 -6.77 -2.32
C ALA A 109 33.49 -5.43 -1.90
N GLU A 110 32.70 -4.53 -1.30
CA GLU A 110 33.20 -3.25 -0.78
C GLU A 110 34.28 -3.44 0.31
N ALA A 111 34.12 -4.43 1.19
CA ALA A 111 35.12 -4.75 2.21
C ALA A 111 36.42 -5.34 1.62
N GLU A 112 36.33 -6.18 0.59
CA GLU A 112 37.50 -6.72 -0.12
C GLU A 112 38.27 -5.59 -0.84
N GLU A 113 37.58 -4.71 -1.56
CA GLU A 113 38.19 -3.53 -2.20
C GLU A 113 38.84 -2.59 -1.19
N PHE A 114 38.16 -2.32 -0.06
CA PHE A 114 38.70 -1.48 1.01
C PHE A 114 39.98 -2.07 1.63
N LEU A 115 39.99 -3.36 1.97
CA LEU A 115 41.16 -4.03 2.55
C LEU A 115 42.33 -4.11 1.55
N GLU A 116 42.04 -4.31 0.27
CA GLU A 116 43.03 -4.34 -0.80
C GLU A 116 43.66 -2.96 -1.04
N ALA A 117 42.91 -1.88 -0.88
CA ALA A 117 43.44 -0.51 -0.91
C ALA A 117 44.24 -0.18 0.37
N ASN A 118 43.65 -0.41 1.55
CA ASN A 118 44.18 0.02 2.84
C ASN A 118 45.52 -0.63 3.20
N LYS A 119 45.79 -1.88 2.77
CA LYS A 119 47.11 -2.53 2.97
C LYS A 119 48.29 -1.77 2.33
N ASN A 120 48.02 -0.88 1.37
CA ASN A 120 49.03 -0.09 0.67
C ASN A 120 49.23 1.31 1.29
N GLU A 121 48.45 1.68 2.32
CA GLU A 121 48.63 2.95 3.01
C GLU A 121 49.86 2.95 3.94
N GLU A 122 50.51 4.11 4.05
CA GLU A 122 51.64 4.29 4.96
C GLU A 122 51.22 4.04 6.42
N GLY A 123 52.04 3.28 7.15
CA GLY A 123 51.81 2.89 8.54
C GLY A 123 50.91 1.67 8.73
N VAL A 124 50.23 1.17 7.70
CA VAL A 124 49.36 -0.01 7.83
C VAL A 124 50.19 -1.30 7.89
N VAL A 125 49.92 -2.13 8.89
CA VAL A 125 50.51 -3.46 9.08
C VAL A 125 49.41 -4.52 8.95
N THR A 126 49.64 -5.52 8.09
CA THR A 126 48.72 -6.65 7.88
C THR A 126 49.23 -7.90 8.59
N LEU A 127 48.39 -8.53 9.41
CA LEU A 127 48.69 -9.79 10.09
C LEU A 127 48.29 -11.01 9.24
N PRO A 128 48.86 -12.22 9.49
CA PRO A 128 48.46 -13.45 8.81
C PRO A 128 46.98 -13.84 8.95
N SER A 129 46.26 -13.25 9.91
CA SER A 129 44.81 -13.40 10.10
C SER A 129 43.97 -12.52 9.17
N GLY A 130 44.59 -11.69 8.33
CA GLY A 130 43.92 -10.68 7.50
C GLY A 130 43.58 -9.37 8.25
N LEU A 131 43.84 -9.30 9.56
CA LEU A 131 43.64 -8.08 10.34
C LEU A 131 44.68 -7.01 9.95
N GLN A 132 44.21 -5.80 9.68
CA GLN A 132 45.03 -4.62 9.38
C GLN A 132 44.93 -3.61 10.54
N TYR A 133 46.05 -2.99 10.91
CA TYR A 133 46.10 -1.92 11.91
C TYR A 133 47.16 -0.87 11.54
N LYS A 134 47.11 0.30 12.17
CA LYS A 134 47.97 1.48 11.93
C LYS A 134 48.29 2.16 13.26
#